data_AF-A0A9Y2B4I9-F1
#
_entry.id   AF-A0A9Y2B4I9-F1
#
_cell.length_a   1.000
_cell.length_b   1.000
_cell.length_c   1.000
_cell.angle_alpha   90.00
_cell.angle_beta   90.00
_cell.angle_gamma   90.00
#
_symmetry.space_group_name_H-M   'P 1'
#
loop_
_entity.id
_entity.type
_entity.pdbx_description
1 polymer ?
#
loop_
_entity_poly.entity_id
_entity_poly.type
_entity_poly.pdbx_seq_one_letter_code
_entity_poly.pdbx_strand_id
1 'polypeptide(L)' 'MLRIENGTYGTCSKCGKDIRRERLEARPIATRCIDCA' A
#
# COMPACT_ATOMS: atom_id res chain seq x y z
N MET A 1 14.40 -16.09 5.94
CA MET A 1 14.18 -14.81 5.22
C MET A 1 12.78 -14.86 4.63
N LEU A 2 11.80 -14.11 5.18
CA LEU A 2 10.37 -14.21 4.80
C LEU A 2 9.70 -12.84 4.93
N ARG A 3 10.13 -11.84 4.13
CA ARG A 3 9.51 -10.50 4.19
C ARG A 3 9.25 -9.86 2.82
N ILE A 4 9.39 -10.60 1.71
CA ILE A 4 9.16 -10.07 0.35
C ILE A 4 8.03 -10.80 -0.38
N GLU A 5 7.37 -11.78 0.25
CA GLU A 5 6.26 -12.54 -0.37
C GLU A 5 4.87 -12.02 -0.03
N ASN A 6 4.72 -11.16 0.98
CA ASN A 6 3.46 -10.49 1.18
C ASN A 6 3.42 -9.29 0.25
N GLY A 7 2.48 -9.26 -0.70
CA GLY A 7 2.20 -8.14 -1.60
C GLY A 7 1.70 -6.88 -0.87
N THR A 8 2.36 -6.53 0.23
CA THR A 8 2.18 -5.35 1.06
C THR A 8 2.98 -4.23 0.44
N TYR A 9 2.40 -3.59 -0.58
CA TYR A 9 3.01 -2.45 -1.23
C TYR A 9 2.75 -1.22 -0.36
N GLY A 10 3.50 -1.05 0.72
CA GLY A 10 3.39 0.10 1.60
C GLY A 10 2.13 0.13 2.48
N THR A 11 2.19 0.94 3.54
CA THR A 11 1.16 1.00 4.58
C THR A 11 0.49 2.37 4.56
N CYS A 12 -0.84 2.38 4.68
CA CYS A 12 -1.60 3.62 4.75
C CYS A 12 -1.28 4.39 6.02
N SER A 13 -0.85 5.65 5.88
CA SER A 13 -0.57 6.55 7.00
C SER A 13 -1.79 6.95 7.84
N LYS A 14 -3.01 6.67 7.35
CA LYS A 14 -4.27 7.02 8.03
C LYS A 14 -4.86 5.87 8.84
N CYS A 15 -4.93 4.68 8.25
CA CYS A 15 -5.57 3.52 8.87
C CYS A 15 -4.63 2.35 9.16
N GLY A 16 -3.36 2.42 8.75
CA GLY A 16 -2.40 1.34 8.94
C GLY A 16 -2.64 0.10 8.06
N LYS A 17 -3.61 0.15 7.13
CA LYS A 17 -3.89 -0.94 6.19
C LYS A 17 -2.90 -0.96 5.03
N ASP A 18 -2.72 -2.12 4.43
CA ASP A 18 -1.91 -2.28 3.22
C ASP A 18 -2.46 -1.52 2.03
N ILE A 19 -1.55 -0.86 1.30
CA ILE A 19 -1.86 -0.20 0.04
C ILE A 19 -1.70 -1.24 -1.07
N ARG A 20 -2.77 -1.44 -1.84
CA ARG A 20 -2.78 -2.41 -2.95
C ARG A 20 -1.83 -1.95 -4.06
N ARG A 21 -1.18 -2.92 -4.71
CA ARG A 21 -0.23 -2.69 -5.83
C ARG A 21 -0.80 -1.79 -6.91
N GLU A 22 -2.03 -2.05 -7.34
CA GLU A 22 -2.72 -1.29 -8.41
C GLU A 22 -2.73 0.22 -8.13
N ARG A 23 -2.83 0.62 -6.85
CA ARG A 23 -2.81 2.02 -6.47
C ARG A 23 -1.40 2.63 -6.56
N LEU A 24 -0.37 1.87 -6.22
CA LEU A 24 1.02 2.30 -6.37
C LEU A 24 1.49 2.25 -7.82
N GLU A 25 0.94 1.38 -8.66
CA GLU A 25 1.17 1.41 -10.10
C GLU A 25 0.53 2.62 -10.75
N ALA A 26 -0.69 3.00 -10.33
CA ALA A 26 -1.33 4.23 -10.80
C ALA A 26 -0.64 5.49 -10.26
N ARG A 27 -0.25 5.49 -8.97
CA ARG A 27 0.44 6.61 -8.30
C ARG A 27 1.42 6.08 -7.25
N PRO A 28 2.72 5.94 -7.57
CA PRO A 28 3.72 5.33 -6.68
C PRO A 28 4.01 6.15 -5.40
N ILE A 29 3.51 7.38 -5.32
CA ILE A 29 3.63 8.26 -4.14
C ILE A 29 2.39 8.20 -3.22
N ALA A 30 1.47 7.28 -3.46
CA ALA A 30 0.26 7.15 -2.64
C ALA A 30 0.62 6.74 -1.20
N THR A 31 0.45 7.65 -0.25
CA THR A 31 0.65 7.40 1.19
C THR A 31 -0.63 6.89 1.89
N ARG A 32 -1.75 6.80 1.16
CA ARG A 32 -3.06 6.39 1.68
C ARG A 32 -3.61 5.21 0.88
N CYS A 33 -4.33 4.29 1.54
CA CYS A 33 -5.03 3.17 0.86
C CYS A 33 -6.28 3.65 0.12
N ILE A 34 -6.84 2.78 -0.73
CA ILE A 34 -8.02 3.08 -1.55
C ILE A 34 -9.25 3.45 -0.73
N ASP A 35 -9.44 2.79 0.41
CA ASP A 35 -10.50 3.11 1.37
C ASP A 35 -10.33 4.49 2.05
N CYS A 36 -9.13 5.06 2.04
CA CYS A 36 -8.79 6.32 2.73
C CYS A 36 -8.48 7.50 1.81
N ALA A 37 -8.51 7.31 0.48
CA ALA A 37 -8.44 8.45 -0.44
C ALA A 37 -9.69 9.31 -0.37
#